data_AF-A0A4P9Z1Y3-F1
#
_entry.id   AF-A0A4P9Z1Y3-F1
#
_cell.length_a   1.000
_cell.length_b   1.000
_cell.length_c   1.000
_cell.angle_alpha   90.00
_cell.angle_beta   90.00
_cell.angle_gamma   90.00
#
_symmetry.space_group_name_H-M   'P 1'
#
loop_
_entity.id
_entity.type
_entity.pdbx_description
1 polymer ?
#
loop_
_entity_poly.entity_id
_entity_poly.type
_entity_poly.pdbx_seq_one_letter_code
_entity_poly.pdbx_strand_id
1 'polypeptide(L)'
;IGPTLSATYPPLTPELEAYLHGRKEVVYVAFGSITVITADKFKAMVHSLANAYRAGLIDGVVWALAGTSADALPASIVDVAVNAAGIAVEETHVVSEMQSGAHPFIRLVDIAPQRAVLNHPAVKLFISHCGSASVSEAMDAGTPILAVPGFGDQPGNARKIDGLGAGIYVPWKDVGTAT
;
A
#
# COMPACT_ATOMS: atom_id res chain seq x y z
N ILE A 1 22.77 -17.05 -0.34
CA ILE A 1 22.25 -18.03 0.63
C ILE A 1 20.77 -17.80 0.98
N GLY A 2 19.92 -17.45 0.00
CA GLY A 2 18.48 -17.19 0.23
C GLY A 2 18.20 -16.01 1.18
N PRO A 3 16.94 -15.54 1.27
CA PRO A 3 16.60 -14.45 2.18
C PRO A 3 16.93 -14.87 3.63
N THR A 4 17.80 -14.11 4.31
CA THR A 4 18.13 -14.34 5.73
C THR A 4 17.05 -13.73 6.61
N LEU A 5 15.84 -14.29 6.54
CA LEU A 5 14.73 -13.89 7.37
C LEU A 5 14.68 -14.75 8.63
N SER A 6 14.31 -14.15 9.75
CA SER A 6 14.03 -14.89 10.98
C SER A 6 12.92 -15.92 10.74
N ALA A 7 12.97 -17.08 11.40
CA ALA A 7 11.87 -18.04 11.36
C ALA A 7 10.59 -17.49 12.03
N THR A 8 10.76 -16.55 12.96
CA THR A 8 9.66 -15.91 13.70
C THR A 8 9.58 -14.42 13.40
N TYR A 9 8.37 -13.87 13.47
CA TYR A 9 8.09 -12.45 13.31
C TYR A 9 6.89 -12.07 14.19
N PRO A 10 6.75 -10.79 14.58
CA PRO A 10 5.60 -10.34 15.37
C PRO A 10 4.27 -10.65 14.68
N PRO A 11 3.25 -11.12 15.40
CA PRO A 11 1.93 -11.37 14.82
C PRO A 11 1.23 -10.05 14.45
N LEU A 12 0.09 -10.15 13.76
CA LEU A 12 -0.82 -9.03 13.56
C LEU A 12 -1.27 -8.47 14.91
N THR A 13 -1.48 -7.16 14.98
CA THR A 13 -2.16 -6.56 16.13
C THR A 13 -3.66 -6.91 16.09
N PRO A 14 -4.37 -6.93 17.22
CA PRO A 14 -5.81 -7.23 17.23
C PRO A 14 -6.63 -6.33 16.29
N GLU A 15 -6.23 -5.07 16.13
CA GLU A 15 -6.90 -4.10 15.26
C GLU A 15 -6.69 -4.44 13.78
N LEU A 16 -5.49 -4.87 13.40
CA LEU A 16 -5.20 -5.31 12.04
C LEU A 16 -5.86 -6.66 11.73
N GLU A 17 -5.86 -7.58 12.69
CA GLU A 17 -6.57 -8.86 12.59
C GLU A 17 -8.07 -8.61 12.33
N ALA A 18 -8.69 -7.74 13.12
CA ALA A 18 -10.10 -7.38 12.97
C ALA A 18 -10.38 -6.67 11.63
N TYR A 19 -9.48 -5.79 11.17
CA TYR A 19 -9.63 -5.10 9.89
C TYR A 19 -9.52 -6.04 8.69
N LEU A 20 -8.62 -7.03 8.77
CA LEU A 20 -8.40 -8.02 7.70
C LEU A 20 -9.45 -9.14 7.73
N HIS A 21 -10.17 -9.32 8.84
CA HIS A 21 -11.20 -10.32 8.98
C HIS A 21 -12.28 -10.17 7.89
N GLY A 22 -12.51 -11.25 7.14
CA GLY A 22 -13.56 -11.31 6.10
C GLY A 22 -13.19 -10.67 4.76
N ARG A 23 -12.06 -9.95 4.68
CA ARG A 23 -11.53 -9.40 3.43
C ARG A 23 -10.78 -10.47 2.64
N LYS A 24 -10.65 -10.26 1.33
CA LYS A 24 -10.08 -11.22 0.38
C LYS A 24 -9.08 -10.61 -0.59
N GLU A 25 -9.20 -9.32 -0.89
CA GLU A 25 -8.45 -8.61 -1.94
C GLU A 25 -7.83 -7.33 -1.35
N VAL A 26 -6.89 -7.52 -0.44
CA VAL A 26 -6.24 -6.43 0.29
C VAL A 26 -4.92 -6.05 -0.37
N VAL A 27 -4.71 -4.74 -0.54
CA VAL A 27 -3.43 -4.16 -0.94
C VAL A 27 -2.67 -3.72 0.31
N TYR A 28 -1.43 -4.16 0.44
CA TYR A 28 -0.50 -3.62 1.44
C TYR A 28 0.37 -2.54 0.81
N VAL A 29 0.55 -1.40 1.49
CA VAL A 29 1.36 -0.27 1.02
C VAL A 29 2.40 0.08 2.07
N ALA A 30 3.68 0.07 1.70
CA ALA A 30 4.76 0.54 2.58
C ALA A 30 6.00 0.99 1.80
N PHE A 31 6.51 2.18 2.15
CA PHE A 31 7.67 2.79 1.49
C PHE A 31 8.95 2.80 2.34
N GLY A 32 8.94 2.06 3.44
CA GLY A 32 10.05 1.94 4.37
C GLY A 32 10.33 3.23 5.15
N SER A 33 11.17 3.14 6.18
CA SER A 33 11.39 4.19 7.19
C SER A 33 12.01 5.49 6.68
N ILE A 34 12.54 5.52 5.46
CA ILE A 34 13.36 6.63 4.95
C ILE A 34 12.66 7.38 3.80
N THR A 35 11.63 6.81 3.19
CA THR A 35 10.90 7.46 2.10
C THR A 35 9.74 8.26 2.67
N VAL A 36 9.75 9.57 2.47
CA VAL A 36 8.62 10.44 2.84
C VAL A 36 7.69 10.62 1.64
N ILE A 37 6.40 10.39 1.85
CA ILE A 37 5.38 10.60 0.82
C ILE A 37 4.84 12.02 0.97
N THR A 38 4.94 12.80 -0.11
CA THR A 38 4.36 14.15 -0.18
C THR A 38 2.83 14.09 -0.23
N ALA A 39 2.14 15.12 0.24
CA ALA A 39 0.68 15.20 0.20
C ALA A 39 0.07 14.93 -1.19
N ASP A 40 0.69 15.42 -2.26
CA ASP A 40 0.17 15.24 -3.63
C ASP A 40 0.26 13.78 -4.09
N LYS A 41 1.38 13.11 -3.82
CA LYS A 41 1.54 11.67 -4.05
C LYS A 41 0.56 10.85 -3.21
N PHE A 42 0.35 11.24 -1.95
CA PHE A 42 -0.63 10.59 -1.08
C PHE A 42 -2.05 10.70 -1.66
N LYS A 43 -2.48 11.91 -2.07
CA LYS A 43 -3.76 12.16 -2.74
C LYS A 43 -3.93 11.31 -4.01
N ALA A 44 -2.92 11.32 -4.88
CA ALA A 44 -2.92 10.56 -6.13
C ALA A 44 -3.07 9.04 -5.91
N MET A 45 -2.38 8.51 -4.90
CA MET A 45 -2.50 7.10 -4.52
C MET A 45 -3.87 6.78 -3.93
N VAL A 46 -4.40 7.64 -3.04
CA VAL A 46 -5.75 7.46 -2.49
C VAL A 46 -6.80 7.46 -3.59
N HIS A 47 -6.72 8.37 -4.56
CA HIS A 47 -7.61 8.38 -5.73
C HIS A 47 -7.56 7.05 -6.50
N SER A 48 -6.35 6.57 -6.78
CA SER A 48 -6.14 5.31 -7.53
C SER A 48 -6.67 4.10 -6.76
N LEU A 49 -6.45 4.04 -5.44
CA LEU A 49 -6.96 2.98 -4.58
C LEU A 49 -8.48 3.04 -4.45
N ALA A 50 -9.07 4.23 -4.36
CA ALA A 50 -10.51 4.42 -4.35
C ALA A 50 -11.14 3.95 -5.67
N ASN A 51 -10.51 4.23 -6.81
CA ASN A 51 -10.92 3.70 -8.12
C ASN A 51 -10.90 2.17 -8.14
N ALA A 52 -9.83 1.55 -7.64
CA ALA A 52 -9.73 0.09 -7.56
C ALA A 52 -10.79 -0.52 -6.63
N TYR A 53 -11.07 0.13 -5.50
CA TYR A 53 -12.10 -0.30 -4.55
C TYR A 53 -13.50 -0.23 -5.17
N ARG A 54 -13.85 0.89 -5.82
CA ARG A 54 -15.15 1.06 -6.50
C ARG A 54 -15.34 0.07 -7.65
N ALA A 55 -14.26 -0.28 -8.35
CA ALA A 55 -14.27 -1.29 -9.39
C ALA A 55 -14.38 -2.73 -8.85
N GLY A 56 -14.36 -2.92 -7.52
CA GLY A 56 -14.39 -4.24 -6.89
C GLY A 56 -13.12 -5.06 -7.09
N LEU A 57 -12.01 -4.41 -7.50
CA LEU A 57 -10.71 -5.06 -7.70
C LEU A 57 -10.00 -5.31 -6.37
N ILE A 58 -10.27 -4.46 -5.39
CA ILE A 58 -9.75 -4.57 -4.02
C ILE A 58 -10.89 -4.37 -3.05
N ASP A 59 -10.82 -5.01 -1.89
CA ASP A 59 -11.76 -4.79 -0.81
C ASP A 59 -11.10 -4.15 0.41
N GLY A 60 -9.78 -3.96 0.45
CA GLY A 60 -9.13 -3.25 1.54
C GLY A 60 -7.72 -2.78 1.23
N VAL A 61 -7.22 -1.88 2.07
CA VAL A 61 -5.87 -1.33 2.02
C VAL A 61 -5.32 -1.24 3.44
N VAL A 62 -4.16 -1.83 3.67
CA VAL A 62 -3.34 -1.55 4.85
C VAL A 62 -2.14 -0.73 4.40
N TRP A 63 -1.99 0.48 4.93
CA TRP A 63 -0.89 1.37 4.55
C TRP A 63 -0.06 1.74 5.77
N ALA A 64 1.20 1.26 5.79
CA ALA A 64 2.17 1.59 6.81
C ALA A 64 2.88 2.92 6.49
N LEU A 65 2.82 3.87 7.42
CA LEU A 65 3.37 5.22 7.26
C LEU A 65 4.83 5.35 7.70
N ALA A 66 5.44 4.32 8.30
CA ALA A 66 6.80 4.31 8.84
C ALA A 66 7.75 5.23 8.07
N GLY A 67 7.98 6.46 8.55
CA GLY A 67 8.81 7.50 7.90
C GLY A 67 8.08 8.80 7.55
N THR A 68 6.78 8.77 7.27
CA THR A 68 5.92 9.94 7.06
C THR A 68 5.11 10.20 8.33
N SER A 69 5.28 11.37 8.96
CA SER A 69 4.43 11.74 10.09
C SER A 69 2.97 11.81 9.63
N ALA A 70 2.06 11.27 10.42
CA ALA A 70 0.63 11.45 10.25
C ALA A 70 0.24 12.93 10.08
N ASP A 71 0.95 13.84 10.76
CA ASP A 71 0.73 15.29 10.70
C ASP A 71 1.15 15.92 9.37
N ALA A 72 1.94 15.21 8.55
CA ALA A 72 2.35 15.66 7.22
C ALA A 72 1.30 15.34 6.14
N LEU A 73 0.27 14.56 6.48
CA LEU A 73 -0.83 14.22 5.59
C LEU A 73 -1.92 15.31 5.59
N PRO A 74 -2.63 15.51 4.47
CA PRO A 74 -3.77 16.42 4.46
C PRO A 74 -4.87 15.93 5.42
N ALA A 75 -5.65 16.84 6.01
CA ALA A 75 -6.76 16.44 6.89
C ALA A 75 -7.84 15.63 6.16
N SER A 76 -8.09 15.98 4.89
CA SER A 76 -9.02 15.27 4.00
C SER A 76 -8.56 15.35 2.55
N ILE A 77 -9.11 14.46 1.75
CA ILE A 77 -8.90 14.38 0.31
C ILE A 77 -10.28 14.42 -0.35
N VAL A 78 -10.50 15.41 -1.20
CA VAL A 78 -11.67 15.43 -2.08
C VAL A 78 -11.28 14.66 -3.33
N ASP A 79 -11.98 13.56 -3.54
CA ASP A 79 -11.88 12.72 -4.72
C ASP A 79 -13.10 12.91 -5.63
N VAL A 80 -12.97 12.62 -6.92
CA VAL A 80 -14.06 12.65 -7.89
C VAL A 80 -14.29 11.24 -8.42
N ALA A 81 -15.41 10.65 -8.03
CA ALA A 81 -15.88 9.38 -8.56
C ALA A 81 -16.87 9.60 -9.69
N VAL A 82 -16.90 8.70 -10.67
CA VAL A 82 -17.97 8.67 -11.67
C VAL A 82 -19.01 7.64 -11.22
N ASN A 83 -20.24 8.09 -10.99
CA ASN A 83 -21.31 7.19 -10.59
C ASN A 83 -21.85 6.37 -11.79
N ALA A 84 -22.77 5.43 -11.52
CA ALA A 84 -23.36 4.58 -12.56
C ALA A 84 -24.07 5.35 -13.69
N ALA A 85 -24.42 6.62 -13.48
CA ALA A 85 -25.04 7.49 -14.48
C ALA A 85 -24.02 8.30 -15.31
N GLY A 86 -22.71 8.07 -15.12
CA GLY A 86 -21.66 8.82 -15.79
C GLY A 86 -21.43 10.23 -15.23
N ILE A 87 -21.98 10.52 -14.05
CA ILE A 87 -21.90 11.84 -13.42
C ILE A 87 -20.73 11.84 -12.44
N ALA A 88 -19.91 12.88 -12.51
CA ALA A 88 -18.86 13.16 -11.53
C ALA A 88 -19.50 13.55 -10.19
N VAL A 89 -19.14 12.82 -9.13
CA VAL A 89 -19.58 13.02 -7.76
C VAL A 89 -18.35 13.20 -6.89
N GLU A 90 -18.35 14.24 -6.06
CA GLU A 90 -17.31 14.45 -5.07
C GLU A 90 -17.48 13.48 -3.90
N GLU A 91 -16.40 12.79 -3.56
CA GLU A 91 -16.28 11.93 -2.38
C GLU A 91 -15.20 12.55 -1.48
N THR A 92 -15.46 12.64 -0.18
CA THR A 92 -14.45 13.13 0.77
C THR A 92 -13.91 11.98 1.59
N HIS A 93 -12.59 11.77 1.55
CA HIS A 93 -11.87 10.83 2.38
C HIS A 93 -11.20 11.57 3.54
N VAL A 94 -11.62 11.28 4.78
CA VAL A 94 -11.07 11.89 5.99
C VAL A 94 -9.89 11.06 6.50
N VAL A 95 -8.72 11.67 6.66
CA VAL A 95 -7.49 10.92 7.01
C VAL A 95 -7.53 10.37 8.45
N SER A 96 -8.16 11.09 9.38
CA SER A 96 -8.35 10.60 10.75
C SER A 96 -9.25 9.36 10.84
N GLU A 97 -10.17 9.18 9.89
CA GLU A 97 -10.97 7.95 9.78
C GLU A 97 -10.11 6.78 9.30
N MET A 98 -9.15 7.02 8.40
CA MET A 98 -8.22 5.98 7.95
C MET A 98 -7.28 5.54 9.07
N GLN A 99 -6.89 6.45 9.97
CA GLN A 99 -6.03 6.17 11.13
C GLN A 99 -6.78 5.40 12.22
N SER A 100 -7.99 5.84 12.55
CA SER A 100 -8.85 5.18 13.55
C SER A 100 -9.42 3.85 13.04
N GLY A 101 -9.49 3.66 11.72
CA GLY A 101 -10.09 2.50 11.06
C GLY A 101 -11.59 2.64 10.81
N ALA A 102 -12.16 3.83 10.98
CA ALA A 102 -13.54 4.11 10.60
C ALA A 102 -13.72 4.20 9.07
N HIS A 103 -12.64 4.43 8.32
CA HIS A 103 -12.70 4.52 6.86
C HIS A 103 -13.03 3.15 6.23
N PRO A 104 -13.92 3.07 5.23
CA PRO A 104 -14.48 1.81 4.74
C PRO A 104 -13.47 0.79 4.20
N PHE A 105 -12.39 1.28 3.58
CA PHE A 105 -11.42 0.41 2.87
C PHE A 105 -9.96 0.81 3.03
N ILE A 106 -9.62 1.83 3.81
CA ILE A 106 -8.20 2.22 4.03
C ILE A 106 -7.93 2.24 5.51
N ARG A 107 -6.91 1.48 5.94
CA ARG A 107 -6.36 1.53 7.28
C ARG A 107 -4.93 2.05 7.24
N LEU A 108 -4.70 3.23 7.80
CA LEU A 108 -3.35 3.74 8.06
C LEU A 108 -2.85 3.19 9.40
N VAL A 109 -1.59 2.79 9.42
CA VAL A 109 -0.87 2.39 10.63
C VAL A 109 0.52 3.00 10.62
N ASP A 110 1.03 3.38 11.79
CA ASP A 110 2.38 3.97 11.87
C ASP A 110 3.44 2.93 11.51
N ILE A 111 3.38 1.76 12.15
CA ILE A 111 4.27 0.64 11.90
C ILE A 111 3.40 -0.62 11.82
N ALA A 112 3.56 -1.37 10.73
CA ALA A 112 2.91 -2.66 10.58
C ALA A 112 3.90 -3.80 10.90
N PRO A 113 3.43 -4.93 11.48
CA PRO A 113 4.19 -6.18 11.47
C PRO A 113 4.22 -6.72 10.02
N GLN A 114 5.08 -6.13 9.17
CA GLN A 114 5.06 -6.27 7.70
C GLN A 114 5.01 -7.74 7.25
N ARG A 115 5.82 -8.62 7.86
CA ARG A 115 5.81 -10.05 7.51
C ARG A 115 4.48 -10.73 7.81
N ALA A 116 3.83 -10.41 8.92
CA ALA A 116 2.52 -10.96 9.24
C ALA A 116 1.44 -10.43 8.29
N VAL A 117 1.50 -9.15 7.91
CA VAL A 117 0.59 -8.58 6.90
C VAL A 117 0.80 -9.25 5.54
N LEU A 118 2.04 -9.38 5.07
CA LEU A 118 2.35 -10.00 3.78
C LEU A 118 1.94 -11.48 3.71
N ASN A 119 2.05 -12.22 4.82
CA ASN A 119 1.63 -13.63 4.89
C ASN A 119 0.13 -13.82 5.11
N HIS A 120 -0.64 -12.74 5.33
CA HIS A 120 -2.07 -12.87 5.55
C HIS A 120 -2.78 -13.23 4.23
N PRO A 121 -3.65 -14.27 4.18
CA PRO A 121 -4.25 -14.76 2.93
C PRO A 121 -5.06 -13.72 2.13
N ALA A 122 -5.59 -12.70 2.79
CA ALA A 122 -6.31 -11.61 2.14
C ALA A 122 -5.39 -10.63 1.40
N VAL A 123 -4.09 -10.57 1.72
CA VAL A 123 -3.17 -9.63 1.09
C VAL A 123 -2.69 -10.20 -0.24
N LYS A 124 -3.01 -9.50 -1.34
CA LYS A 124 -2.76 -9.98 -2.71
C LYS A 124 -1.73 -9.17 -3.47
N LEU A 125 -1.42 -7.96 -3.00
CA LEU A 125 -0.48 -7.07 -3.66
C LEU A 125 0.27 -6.25 -2.62
N PHE A 126 1.57 -6.07 -2.85
CA PHE A 126 2.39 -5.17 -2.07
C PHE A 126 2.88 -3.99 -2.92
N ILE A 127 2.40 -2.78 -2.63
CA ILE A 127 2.98 -1.55 -3.17
C ILE A 127 4.20 -1.18 -2.32
N SER A 128 5.38 -1.25 -2.94
CA SER A 128 6.64 -1.18 -2.21
C SER A 128 7.67 -0.28 -2.86
N HIS A 129 8.43 0.42 -2.03
CA HIS A 129 9.68 1.08 -2.41
C HIS A 129 10.80 0.11 -2.85
N CYS A 130 10.62 -1.21 -2.71
CA CYS A 130 11.61 -2.21 -3.12
C CYS A 130 12.98 -2.14 -2.41
N GLY A 131 12.98 -1.74 -1.14
CA GLY A 131 14.13 -1.98 -0.27
C GLY A 131 14.43 -3.49 -0.16
N SER A 132 15.71 -3.85 -0.08
CA SER A 132 16.16 -5.26 -0.14
C SER A 132 15.47 -6.18 0.89
N ALA A 133 15.20 -5.68 2.10
CA ALA A 133 14.47 -6.42 3.14
C ALA A 133 12.99 -6.63 2.76
N SER A 134 12.29 -5.56 2.34
CA SER A 134 10.89 -5.64 1.92
C SER A 134 10.69 -6.55 0.71
N VAL A 135 11.62 -6.53 -0.24
CA VAL A 135 11.63 -7.48 -1.36
C VAL A 135 11.76 -8.92 -0.85
N SER A 136 12.72 -9.17 0.04
CA SER A 136 12.93 -10.52 0.59
C SER A 136 11.69 -11.06 1.30
N GLU A 137 11.02 -10.22 2.10
CA GLU A 137 9.80 -10.58 2.83
C GLU A 137 8.61 -10.83 1.89
N ALA A 138 8.47 -10.05 0.82
CA ALA A 138 7.41 -10.24 -0.17
C ALA A 138 7.61 -11.53 -0.97
N MET A 139 8.84 -11.83 -1.35
CA MET A 139 9.18 -13.08 -2.04
C MET A 139 8.97 -14.30 -1.14
N ASP A 140 9.32 -14.22 0.15
CA ASP A 140 9.06 -15.26 1.16
C ASP A 140 7.55 -15.54 1.32
N ALA A 141 6.73 -14.49 1.34
CA ALA A 141 5.27 -14.59 1.42
C ALA A 141 4.61 -15.00 0.09
N GLY A 142 5.32 -14.93 -1.04
CA GLY A 142 4.75 -15.14 -2.38
C GLY A 142 3.82 -14.01 -2.84
N THR A 143 3.96 -12.81 -2.27
CA THR A 143 3.10 -11.65 -2.56
C THR A 143 3.72 -10.82 -3.70
N PRO A 144 3.02 -10.62 -4.83
CA PRO A 144 3.55 -9.83 -5.94
C PRO A 144 3.71 -8.35 -5.56
N ILE A 145 4.67 -7.69 -6.21
CA ILE A 145 5.07 -6.32 -5.86
C ILE A 145 4.67 -5.33 -6.95
N LEU A 146 3.92 -4.28 -6.61
CA LEU A 146 3.88 -3.05 -7.40
C LEU A 146 5.04 -2.17 -6.96
N ALA A 147 6.10 -2.16 -7.76
CA ALA A 147 7.39 -1.61 -7.42
C ALA A 147 7.45 -0.11 -7.72
N VAL A 148 7.43 0.71 -6.68
CA VAL A 148 7.48 2.19 -6.76
C VAL A 148 8.72 2.69 -6.01
N PRO A 149 9.93 2.50 -6.57
CA PRO A 149 11.18 2.74 -5.87
C PRO A 149 11.46 4.23 -5.66
N GLY A 150 12.03 4.58 -4.51
CA GLY A 150 12.58 5.89 -4.21
C GLY A 150 13.99 6.05 -4.77
N PHE A 151 15.00 5.78 -3.93
CA PHE A 151 16.40 6.11 -4.21
C PHE A 151 17.36 4.97 -3.82
N GLY A 152 18.65 5.16 -4.09
CA GLY A 152 19.69 4.18 -3.74
C GLY A 152 19.61 2.91 -4.58
N ASP A 153 19.59 1.75 -3.92
CA ASP A 153 19.49 0.42 -4.56
C ASP A 153 18.07 0.08 -5.04
N GLN A 154 17.06 0.79 -4.54
CA GLN A 154 15.64 0.51 -4.77
C GLN A 154 15.26 0.41 -6.26
N PRO A 155 15.68 1.31 -7.18
CA PRO A 155 15.36 1.17 -8.60
C PRO A 155 16.00 -0.05 -9.25
N GLY A 156 17.20 -0.45 -8.80
CA GLY A 156 17.86 -1.66 -9.26
C GLY A 156 17.11 -2.92 -8.81
N ASN A 157 16.62 -2.94 -7.58
CA ASN A 157 15.80 -4.02 -7.05
C ASN A 157 14.45 -4.11 -7.77
N ALA A 158 13.78 -2.96 -7.98
CA ALA A 158 12.51 -2.89 -8.71
C ALA A 158 12.60 -3.49 -10.12
N ARG A 159 13.64 -3.12 -10.89
CA ARG A 159 13.87 -3.70 -12.24
C ARG A 159 14.13 -5.20 -12.21
N LYS A 160 14.82 -5.71 -11.18
CA LYS A 160 15.02 -7.16 -11.03
C LYS A 160 13.70 -7.87 -10.76
N ILE A 161 12.86 -7.32 -9.89
CA ILE A 161 11.56 -7.89 -9.57
C ILE A 161 10.63 -7.92 -10.79
N ASP A 162 10.61 -6.83 -11.55
CA ASP A 162 9.91 -6.73 -12.83
C ASP A 162 10.42 -7.77 -13.84
N GLY A 163 11.75 -7.86 -14.05
CA GLY A 163 12.36 -8.85 -14.93
C GLY A 163 12.17 -10.31 -14.50
N LEU A 164 11.89 -10.57 -13.22
CA LEU A 164 11.56 -11.90 -12.70
C LEU A 164 10.08 -12.24 -12.85
N GLY A 165 9.23 -11.31 -13.28
CA GLY A 165 7.77 -11.47 -13.30
C GLY A 165 7.13 -11.53 -11.91
N ALA A 166 7.85 -11.13 -10.88
CA ALA A 166 7.38 -11.11 -9.49
C ALA A 166 6.71 -9.77 -9.11
N GLY A 167 6.63 -8.83 -10.06
CA GLY A 167 6.04 -7.52 -9.86
C GLY A 167 6.07 -6.68 -11.13
N ILE A 168 5.61 -5.43 -11.00
CA ILE A 168 5.64 -4.43 -12.09
C ILE A 168 6.34 -3.18 -11.57
N TYR A 169 7.29 -2.66 -12.35
CA TYR A 169 7.97 -1.40 -12.02
C TYR A 169 7.19 -0.18 -12.51
N VAL A 170 6.85 0.72 -11.59
CA VAL A 170 6.20 2.00 -11.85
C VAL A 170 7.06 3.14 -11.30
N PRO A 171 7.63 4.01 -12.15
CA PRO A 171 8.38 5.16 -11.67
C PRO A 171 7.45 6.20 -11.05
N TRP A 172 7.92 6.94 -10.05
CA TRP A 172 7.12 7.96 -9.34
C TRP A 172 6.46 9.00 -10.23
N LYS A 173 7.06 9.34 -11.37
CA LYS A 173 6.50 10.29 -12.35
C LYS A 173 5.19 9.81 -12.99
N ASP A 174 4.95 8.50 -12.98
CA ASP A 174 3.79 7.87 -13.61
C ASP A 174 2.73 7.49 -12.54
N VAL A 175 3.01 7.72 -11.25
CA VAL A 175 2.05 7.50 -10.16
C VAL A 175 1.02 8.63 -10.17
N GLY A 176 -0.25 8.28 -10.41
CA GLY A 176 -1.36 9.24 -10.42
C GLY A 176 -1.57 9.96 -11.75
N THR A 177 -0.76 9.68 -12.76
CA THR A 177 -1.02 10.15 -14.13
C THR A 177 -1.95 9.17 -14.82
N ALA A 178 -3.15 9.61 -15.20
CA ALA A 178 -3.97 8.87 -16.16
C ALA A 178 -3.19 8.82 -17.48
N THR A 179 -2.97 7.61 -18.00
CA THR A 179 -2.49 7.40 -19.38
C THR A 179 -3.66 7.19 -20.31
#